data_AF-A0A1H2MZX7-F1
#
_entry.id   AF-A0A1H2MZX7-F1
#
_cell.length_a   1.000
_cell.length_b   1.000
_cell.length_c   1.000
_cell.angle_alpha   90.00
_cell.angle_beta   90.00
_cell.angle_gamma   90.00
#
_symmetry.space_group_name_H-M   'P 1'
#
loop_
_entity.id
_entity.type
_entity.pdbx_description
1 polymer ?
#
loop_
_entity_poly.entity_id
_entity_poly.type
_entity_poly.pdbx_seq_one_letter_code
_entity_poly.pdbx_strand_id
1 'polypeptide(L)'
;MTDAELPRLRGSEAVQEAARRIVRGDTSIAAANALESALLLDRRDDEEGLLEVLALYAPKAGRPYADEKELRAAIVSVLGVEGQRG
;
A
#
# COMPACT_ATOMS: atom_id res chain seq x y z
N MET A 1 7.29 5.71 -14.38
CA MET A 1 6.09 6.35 -13.83
C MET A 1 6.48 7.70 -13.27
N THR A 2 6.00 8.77 -13.90
CA THR A 2 6.08 10.13 -13.33
C THR A 2 4.99 10.31 -12.25
N ASP A 3 5.13 11.28 -11.34
CA ASP A 3 4.17 11.58 -10.26
C ASP A 3 2.71 11.68 -10.77
N ALA A 4 2.55 12.18 -12.01
CA ALA A 4 1.28 12.35 -12.71
C ALA A 4 0.53 11.05 -13.09
N GLU A 5 1.18 9.88 -13.01
CA GLU A 5 0.58 8.58 -13.37
C GLU A 5 0.19 7.75 -12.13
N LEU A 6 0.41 8.26 -10.92
CA LEU A 6 0.04 7.55 -9.71
C LEU A 6 -1.48 7.61 -9.49
N PRO A 7 -2.12 6.47 -9.20
CA PRO A 7 -3.55 6.47 -8.91
C PRO A 7 -3.85 7.40 -7.73
N ARG A 8 -5.00 8.08 -7.78
CA ARG A 8 -5.50 8.78 -6.59
C ARG A 8 -5.78 7.72 -5.54
N LEU A 9 -5.20 7.89 -4.36
CA LEU A 9 -5.33 6.96 -3.25
C LEU A 9 -6.27 7.54 -2.19
N ARG A 10 -7.10 6.69 -1.59
CA ARG A 10 -7.97 6.99 -0.45
C ARG A 10 -7.18 6.94 0.87
N GLY A 11 -7.82 7.44 1.93
CA GLY A 11 -7.27 7.52 3.29
C GLY A 11 -6.63 8.86 3.61
N SER A 12 -6.13 9.00 4.84
CA SER A 12 -5.40 10.20 5.27
C SER A 12 -4.16 10.49 4.42
N GLU A 13 -3.64 11.73 4.52
CA GLU A 13 -2.41 12.14 3.85
C GLU A 13 -1.23 11.20 4.18
N ALA A 14 -1.16 10.72 5.42
CA ALA A 14 -0.14 9.76 5.85
C ALA A 14 -0.24 8.42 5.11
N VAL A 15 -1.47 7.89 4.94
CA VAL A 15 -1.72 6.66 4.17
C VAL A 15 -1.34 6.85 2.71
N GLN A 16 -1.78 7.96 2.11
CA GLN A 16 -1.48 8.25 0.71
C GLN A 16 0.01 8.38 0.44
N GLU A 17 0.75 9.08 1.31
CA GLU A 17 2.20 9.27 1.15
C GLU A 17 2.96 7.95 1.31
N ALA A 18 2.65 7.16 2.36
CA ALA A 18 3.29 5.87 2.58
C ALA A 18 3.03 4.90 1.42
N ALA A 19 1.79 4.83 0.92
CA ALA A 19 1.44 3.99 -0.22
C ALA A 19 2.14 4.46 -1.52
N ARG A 20 2.25 5.77 -1.76
CA ARG A 20 2.97 6.31 -2.94
C ARG A 20 4.44 5.90 -2.96
N ARG A 21 5.12 5.83 -1.81
CA ARG A 21 6.51 5.38 -1.72
C ARG A 21 6.67 3.95 -2.25
N ILE A 22 5.81 3.03 -1.81
CA ILE A 22 5.82 1.64 -2.28
C ILE A 22 5.46 1.56 -3.77
N VAL A 23 4.47 2.31 -4.25
CA VAL A 23 4.11 2.37 -5.68
C VAL A 23 5.21 3.04 -6.54
N ARG A 24 6.17 3.75 -5.94
CA ARG A 24 7.37 4.24 -6.63
C ARG A 24 8.53 3.24 -6.65
N GLY A 25 8.39 2.12 -5.95
CA GLY A 25 9.40 1.06 -5.85
C GLY A 25 10.22 1.11 -4.56
N ASP A 26 9.81 1.87 -3.53
CA ASP A 26 10.41 1.74 -2.20
C ASP A 26 9.89 0.45 -1.53
N THR A 27 10.58 -0.65 -1.79
CA THR A 27 10.27 -2.00 -1.28
C THR A 27 10.91 -2.29 0.08
N SER A 28 11.29 -1.24 0.82
CA SER A 28 11.95 -1.41 2.10
C SER A 28 10.94 -1.81 3.19
N ILE A 29 11.42 -2.54 4.21
CA ILE A 29 10.65 -2.78 5.45
C ILE A 29 10.15 -1.44 6.03
N ALA A 30 10.97 -0.39 5.95
CA ALA A 30 10.61 0.92 6.47
C ALA A 30 9.38 1.52 5.77
N ALA A 31 9.26 1.35 4.45
CA ALA A 31 8.10 1.80 3.69
C ALA A 31 6.85 0.97 4.03
N ALA A 32 6.99 -0.36 4.15
CA ALA A 32 5.90 -1.25 4.55
C ALA A 32 5.37 -0.91 5.96
N ASN A 33 6.25 -0.76 6.95
CA ASN A 33 5.88 -0.40 8.33
C ASN A 33 5.24 1.00 8.42
N ALA A 34 5.72 1.96 7.61
CA ALA A 34 5.12 3.28 7.54
C ALA A 34 3.67 3.21 7.02
N LEU A 35 3.41 2.39 6.01
CA LEU A 35 2.06 2.19 5.49
C LEU A 35 1.18 1.48 6.52
N GLU A 36 1.64 0.39 7.12
CA GLU A 36 0.91 -0.33 8.18
C GLU A 36 0.53 0.61 9.33
N SER A 37 1.48 1.41 9.82
CA SER A 37 1.24 2.35 10.91
C SER A 37 0.20 3.42 10.52
N ALA A 38 0.25 3.91 9.28
CA ALA A 38 -0.71 4.89 8.80
C ALA A 38 -2.13 4.30 8.70
N LEU A 39 -2.28 3.08 8.18
CA LEU A 39 -3.58 2.39 8.08
C LEU A 39 -4.19 2.17 9.48
N LEU A 40 -3.39 1.68 10.44
CA LEU A 40 -3.85 1.47 11.82
C LEU A 40 -4.34 2.77 12.49
N LEU A 41 -3.79 3.93 12.12
CA LEU A 41 -4.21 5.24 12.62
C LEU A 41 -5.43 5.79 11.88
N ASP A 42 -5.61 5.47 10.61
CA ASP A 42 -6.73 5.93 9.77
C ASP A 42 -8.07 5.26 10.15
N ARG A 43 -8.00 4.08 10.79
CA ARG A 43 -9.15 3.33 11.36
C ARG A 43 -10.29 3.09 10.37
N ARG A 44 -9.99 2.49 9.23
CA ARG A 44 -10.99 2.09 8.24
C ARG A 44 -11.21 0.58 8.30
N ASP A 45 -12.40 0.15 7.91
CA ASP A 45 -12.77 -1.27 7.92
C ASP A 45 -12.36 -1.99 6.61
N ASP A 46 -12.12 -1.25 5.52
CA ASP A 46 -11.82 -1.80 4.19
C ASP A 46 -10.34 -2.19 3.98
N GLU A 47 -9.49 -2.00 4.99
CA GLU A 47 -8.04 -2.16 4.92
C GLU A 47 -7.50 -3.43 5.58
N GLU A 48 -8.35 -4.28 6.18
CA GLU A 48 -7.93 -5.56 6.79
C GLU A 48 -7.15 -6.44 5.81
N GLY A 49 -7.62 -6.56 4.56
CA GLY A 49 -6.92 -7.34 3.53
C GLY A 49 -5.57 -6.74 3.13
N LEU A 50 -5.41 -5.41 3.19
CA LEU A 50 -4.12 -4.77 2.93
C LEU A 50 -3.14 -4.96 4.10
N LEU A 51 -3.64 -4.92 5.33
CA LEU A 51 -2.85 -5.22 6.54
C LEU A 51 -2.36 -6.66 6.54
N GLU A 52 -3.18 -7.62 6.10
CA GLU A 52 -2.76 -9.02 5.96
C GLU A 52 -1.61 -9.16 4.93
N VAL A 53 -1.75 -8.55 3.75
CA VAL A 53 -0.68 -8.57 2.73
C VAL A 53 0.60 -7.91 3.24
N LEU A 54 0.50 -6.81 4.00
CA LEU A 54 1.65 -6.17 4.63
C LEU A 54 2.33 -7.07 5.67
N ALA A 55 1.55 -7.79 6.49
CA ALA A 55 2.10 -8.73 7.46
C ALA A 55 2.83 -9.91 6.80
N LEU A 56 2.38 -10.33 5.60
CA LEU A 56 3.02 -11.36 4.78
C LEU A 56 4.22 -10.85 3.98
N TYR A 57 4.35 -9.52 3.85
CA TYR A 57 5.43 -8.86 3.16
C TYR A 57 6.65 -8.69 4.08
N ALA A 58 7.59 -9.64 4.01
CA ALA A 58 8.82 -9.62 4.79
C ALA A 58 10.07 -9.49 3.91
N PRO A 59 10.35 -8.29 3.35
CA PRO A 59 11.54 -8.10 2.53
C PRO A 59 12.77 -8.32 3.41
N LYS A 60 13.63 -9.26 3.04
CA LYS A 60 14.87 -9.72 3.72
C LYS A 60 14.75 -10.91 4.70
N ALA A 61 13.55 -11.45 4.97
CA ALA A 61 13.40 -12.65 5.82
C ALA A 61 13.56 -14.00 5.07
N GLY A 62 13.84 -13.96 3.76
CA GLY A 62 13.83 -15.13 2.87
C GLY A 62 12.98 -14.86 1.63
N ARG A 63 12.33 -15.87 1.06
CA ARG A 63 11.23 -15.65 0.10
C ARG A 63 10.01 -15.17 0.88
N PRO A 64 9.55 -13.93 0.71
CA PRO A 64 8.34 -13.48 1.37
C PRO A 64 7.13 -14.25 0.82
N TYR A 65 6.09 -14.39 1.64
CA TYR A 65 4.84 -15.05 1.23
C TYR A 65 4.06 -14.21 0.21
N ALA A 66 4.23 -12.88 0.28
CA ALA A 66 3.78 -11.94 -0.74
C ALA A 66 4.97 -11.17 -1.32
N ASP A 67 5.03 -11.03 -2.64
CA ASP A 67 6.08 -10.25 -3.32
C ASP A 67 5.70 -8.76 -3.50
N GLU A 68 6.64 -7.96 -4.03
CA GLU A 68 6.40 -6.52 -4.29
C GLU A 68 5.20 -6.28 -5.21
N LYS A 69 5.00 -7.14 -6.22
CA LYS A 69 3.95 -6.98 -7.22
C LYS A 69 2.59 -7.23 -6.57
N GLU A 70 2.49 -8.25 -5.73
CA GLU A 70 1.29 -8.55 -4.93
C GLU A 70 0.96 -7.41 -3.97
N LEU A 71 1.97 -6.90 -3.25
CA LEU A 71 1.78 -5.74 -2.36
C LEU A 71 1.28 -4.51 -3.12
N ARG A 72 1.90 -4.18 -4.26
CA ARG A 72 1.49 -3.04 -5.09
C ARG A 72 0.06 -3.22 -5.60
N ALA A 73 -0.31 -4.43 -6.04
CA ALA A 73 -1.65 -4.71 -6.52
C ALA A 73 -2.69 -4.55 -5.40
N ALA A 74 -2.40 -5.04 -4.19
CA ALA A 74 -3.26 -4.87 -3.03
C ALA A 74 -3.45 -3.39 -2.66
N ILE A 75 -2.36 -2.61 -2.66
CA ILE A 75 -2.41 -1.16 -2.43
C ILE A 75 -3.34 -0.48 -3.44
N VAL A 76 -3.18 -0.77 -4.73
CA VAL A 76 -4.02 -0.15 -5.77
C VAL A 76 -5.47 -0.62 -5.69
N SER A 77 -5.72 -1.89 -5.35
CA SER A 77 -7.07 -2.43 -5.24
C SER A 77 -7.84 -1.85 -4.05
N VAL A 78 -7.17 -1.66 -2.91
CA VAL A 78 -7.81 -1.22 -1.65
C VAL A 78 -7.85 0.30 -1.56
N LEU A 79 -6.74 0.96 -1.89
CA LEU A 79 -6.62 2.42 -1.77
C LEU A 79 -6.95 3.15 -3.07
N GLY A 80 -6.93 2.48 -4.23
CA GLY A 80 -7.22 3.13 -5.50
C GLY A 80 -8.64 3.69 -5.55
N VAL A 81 -8.77 4.94 -5.99
CA VAL A 81 -10.06 5.49 -6.37
C VAL A 81 -10.39 4.96 -7.76
N GLU A 82 -11.33 4.02 -7.87
CA GLU A 82 -11.98 3.77 -9.15
C GLU A 82 -12.58 5.10 -9.63
N GLY A 83 -12.12 5.58 -10.80
CA GLY A 83 -12.90 6.55 -11.54
C GLY A 83 -14.26 5.93 -11.77
N GLN A 84 -15.27 6.45 -11.08
CA GLN A 84 -16.65 6.03 -11.14
C GLN A 84 -17.01 5.75 -12.60
N ARG A 85 -17.21 4.47 -12.94
CA ARG A 85 -17.92 4.08 -14.16
C ARG A 85 -19.33 4.63 -14.01
N GLY A 86 -19.55 5.79 -14.58
CA GLY A 86 -20.85 6.42 -14.82
C GLY A 86 -20.87 6.88 -16.27
#